data_AF-A0A952HAP7-F1
#
_entry.id   AF-A0A952HAP7-F1
#
_cell.length_a   1.000
_cell.length_b   1.000
_cell.length_c   1.000
_cell.angle_alpha   90.00
_cell.angle_beta   90.00
_cell.angle_gamma   90.00
#
_symmetry.space_group_name_H-M   'P 1'
#
loop_
_entity.id
_entity.type
_entity.pdbx_description
1 polymer ?
#
loop_
_entity_poly.entity_id
_entity_poly.type
_entity_poly.pdbx_seq_one_letter_code
_entity_poly.pdbx_strand_id
1 'polypeptide(L)'
;MASHPVVGERVLRGMPGAGKEVASAVLHHHERLDGFGYPRGVQGTALPLVGQILAAAEWLMALIETSMTPMTRASVATKLIPGEFSRELVEAIVAAAQAGLPQVATVADPMPLESAIPRVVGIASTLERFRESRPWIDARIAAARPALRAVLEAGLQRLLRIQTAFSSTGLDAHDPDALVAELAEQRDATLQVELMTVVGELEWRLRELERESLLRAGLLAPQESAVMHELIARLKGEAKIEN
;
A
#
# COMPACT_ATOMS: atom_id res chain seq x y z
N MET A 1 -13.19 7.86 -6.55
CA MET A 1 -14.44 7.06 -6.62
C MET A 1 -14.09 5.66 -7.08
N ALA A 2 -14.49 4.61 -6.33
CA ALA A 2 -14.22 3.21 -6.70
C ALA A 2 -14.90 2.77 -8.00
N SER A 3 -15.91 3.53 -8.44
CA SER A 3 -16.71 3.24 -9.64
C SER A 3 -16.06 3.67 -10.95
N HIS A 4 -15.08 4.59 -10.95
CA HIS A 4 -14.53 5.12 -12.19
C HIS A 4 -13.88 4.06 -13.12
N PRO A 5 -13.23 2.97 -12.64
CA PRO A 5 -12.71 1.94 -13.52
C PRO A 5 -13.86 1.20 -14.24
N VAL A 6 -14.99 0.99 -13.53
CA VAL A 6 -16.20 0.34 -14.06
C VAL A 6 -16.89 1.24 -15.09
N VAL A 7 -17.03 2.54 -14.78
CA VAL A 7 -17.61 3.51 -15.71
C VAL A 7 -16.74 3.64 -16.96
N GLY A 8 -15.42 3.74 -16.79
CA GLY A 8 -14.45 3.80 -17.88
C GLY A 8 -14.52 2.57 -18.79
N GLU A 9 -14.53 1.36 -18.22
CA GLU A 9 -14.70 0.13 -18.99
C GLU A 9 -15.98 0.16 -19.83
N ARG A 10 -17.10 0.57 -19.23
CA ARG A 10 -18.40 0.61 -19.90
C ARG A 10 -18.43 1.58 -21.07
N VAL A 11 -17.79 2.74 -20.94
CA VAL A 11 -17.69 3.75 -22.01
C VAL A 11 -16.79 3.24 -23.14
N LEU A 12 -15.63 2.68 -22.79
CA LEU A 12 -14.60 2.30 -23.76
C LEU A 12 -14.91 1.01 -24.52
N ARG A 13 -15.64 0.06 -23.90
CA ARG A 13 -15.92 -1.26 -24.50
C ARG A 13 -16.65 -1.17 -25.85
N GLY A 14 -17.43 -0.12 -26.07
CA GLY A 14 -18.19 0.09 -27.31
C GLY A 14 -17.43 0.86 -28.40
N MET A 15 -16.23 1.36 -28.14
CA MET A 15 -15.49 2.20 -29.09
C MET A 15 -14.80 1.34 -30.17
N PRO A 16 -14.85 1.75 -31.46
CA PRO A 16 -14.12 1.07 -32.54
C PRO A 16 -12.61 1.06 -32.29
N GLY A 17 -11.91 -0.02 -32.69
CA GLY A 17 -10.46 -0.19 -32.50
C GLY A 17 -10.11 -1.00 -31.24
N ALA A 18 -9.06 -0.60 -30.51
CA ALA A 18 -8.55 -1.27 -29.31
C ALA A 18 -9.47 -1.14 -28.06
N GLY A 19 -10.74 -0.76 -28.24
CA GLY A 19 -11.67 -0.42 -27.16
C GLY A 19 -11.84 -1.52 -26.10
N LYS A 20 -11.80 -2.81 -26.47
CA LYS A 20 -11.91 -3.92 -25.51
C LYS A 20 -10.67 -4.10 -24.64
N GLU A 21 -9.47 -4.02 -25.22
CA GLU A 21 -8.21 -4.17 -24.48
C GLU A 21 -7.95 -2.96 -23.59
N VAL A 22 -8.18 -1.75 -24.12
CA VAL A 22 -8.08 -0.50 -23.35
C VAL A 22 -9.12 -0.48 -22.23
N ALA A 23 -10.37 -0.89 -22.50
CA ALA A 23 -11.38 -1.02 -21.46
C ALA A 23 -10.97 -2.02 -20.37
N SER A 24 -10.31 -3.12 -20.73
CA SER A 24 -9.78 -4.08 -19.76
C SER A 24 -8.64 -3.47 -18.93
N ALA A 25 -7.72 -2.72 -19.54
CA ALA A 25 -6.67 -2.02 -18.80
C ALA A 25 -7.28 -0.99 -17.82
N VAL A 26 -8.22 -0.17 -18.30
CA VAL A 26 -8.91 0.84 -17.47
C VAL A 26 -9.76 0.21 -16.38
N LEU A 27 -10.33 -0.98 -16.58
CA LEU A 27 -11.05 -1.65 -15.50
C LEU A 27 -10.13 -2.09 -14.36
N HIS A 28 -8.93 -2.57 -14.69
CA HIS A 28 -8.05 -3.26 -13.76
C HIS A 28 -6.83 -2.43 -13.32
N HIS A 29 -6.70 -1.16 -13.72
CA HIS A 29 -5.53 -0.35 -13.37
C HIS A 29 -5.34 -0.11 -11.87
N HIS A 30 -6.38 -0.22 -11.05
CA HIS A 30 -6.24 -0.19 -9.59
C HIS A 30 -6.08 -1.57 -8.94
N GLU A 31 -6.15 -2.65 -9.73
CA GLU A 31 -5.96 -4.01 -9.24
C GLU A 31 -4.49 -4.33 -9.01
N ARG A 32 -4.20 -5.20 -8.05
CA ARG A 32 -2.86 -5.68 -7.72
C ARG A 32 -2.86 -7.21 -7.73
N LEU A 33 -1.71 -7.86 -7.99
CA LEU A 33 -1.64 -9.32 -8.07
C LEU A 33 -2.00 -10.03 -6.76
N ASP A 34 -1.82 -9.36 -5.63
CA ASP A 34 -2.18 -9.84 -4.30
C ASP A 34 -3.68 -9.73 -3.99
N GLY A 35 -4.48 -9.14 -4.89
CA GLY A 35 -5.93 -8.96 -4.75
C GLY A 35 -6.37 -7.83 -3.83
N PHE A 36 -5.42 -6.99 -3.38
CA PHE A 36 -5.76 -5.86 -2.52
C PHE A 36 -6.40 -4.69 -3.29
N GLY A 37 -6.19 -4.62 -4.61
CA GLY A 37 -6.74 -3.57 -5.46
C GLY A 37 -8.26 -3.64 -5.70
N TYR A 38 -8.79 -2.73 -6.51
CA TYR A 38 -10.23 -2.59 -6.78
C TYR A 38 -10.48 -2.38 -8.28
N PRO A 39 -11.72 -2.54 -8.80
CA PRO A 39 -13.00 -2.78 -8.13
C PRO A 39 -13.39 -4.25 -7.90
N ARG A 40 -12.68 -5.21 -8.50
CA ARG A 40 -12.99 -6.64 -8.47
C ARG A 40 -12.15 -7.43 -7.47
N GLY A 41 -10.97 -6.93 -7.09
CA GLY A 41 -10.05 -7.64 -6.19
C GLY A 41 -9.50 -8.92 -6.82
N VAL A 42 -9.19 -8.87 -8.12
CA VAL A 42 -8.68 -10.03 -8.86
C VAL A 42 -7.26 -10.38 -8.41
N GLN A 43 -6.94 -11.67 -8.38
CA GLN A 43 -5.66 -12.19 -7.88
C GLN A 43 -4.89 -12.97 -8.92
N GLY A 44 -3.56 -12.86 -8.88
CA GLY A 44 -2.64 -13.66 -9.67
C GLY A 44 -2.96 -13.64 -11.17
N THR A 45 -3.14 -14.82 -11.76
CA THR A 45 -3.39 -15.00 -13.19
C THR A 45 -4.75 -14.47 -13.67
N ALA A 46 -5.66 -14.15 -12.74
CA ALA A 46 -6.95 -13.53 -13.08
C ALA A 46 -6.81 -12.05 -13.45
N LEU A 47 -5.71 -11.39 -13.09
CA LEU A 47 -5.42 -10.00 -13.45
C LEU A 47 -4.76 -9.94 -14.84
N PRO A 48 -5.42 -9.41 -15.89
CA PRO A 48 -4.86 -9.39 -17.24
C PRO A 48 -3.57 -8.57 -17.33
N LEU A 49 -2.62 -9.00 -18.15
CA LEU A 49 -1.32 -8.32 -18.33
C LEU A 49 -1.47 -6.83 -18.65
N VAL A 50 -2.42 -6.45 -19.52
CA VAL A 50 -2.68 -5.04 -19.85
C VAL A 50 -3.12 -4.21 -18.64
N GLY A 51 -3.85 -4.83 -17.70
CA GLY A 51 -4.20 -4.24 -16.41
C GLY A 51 -2.97 -4.10 -15.52
N GLN A 52 -2.14 -5.14 -15.43
CA GLN A 52 -0.88 -5.11 -14.64
C GLN A 52 0.09 -4.03 -15.13
N ILE A 53 0.23 -3.85 -16.46
CA ILE A 53 1.09 -2.82 -17.05
C ILE A 53 0.59 -1.44 -16.65
N LEU A 54 -0.71 -1.15 -16.85
CA LEU A 54 -1.27 0.17 -16.53
C LEU A 54 -1.23 0.44 -15.02
N ALA A 55 -1.50 -0.59 -14.21
CA ALA A 55 -1.38 -0.58 -12.76
C ALA A 55 0.02 -0.21 -12.26
N ALA A 56 1.06 -0.77 -12.88
CA ALA A 56 2.45 -0.48 -12.55
C ALA A 56 2.86 0.92 -13.02
N ALA A 57 2.40 1.34 -14.20
CA ALA A 57 2.64 2.68 -14.74
C ALA A 57 2.02 3.78 -13.85
N GLU A 58 0.75 3.63 -13.44
CA GLU A 58 0.08 4.58 -12.55
C GLU A 58 0.77 4.67 -11.19
N TRP A 59 1.14 3.52 -10.61
CA TRP A 59 1.88 3.49 -9.36
C TRP A 59 3.24 4.20 -9.48
N LEU A 60 4.00 3.93 -10.55
CA LEU A 60 5.29 4.57 -10.77
C LEU A 60 5.15 6.08 -11.00
N MET A 61 4.12 6.53 -11.73
CA MET A 61 3.83 7.96 -11.89
C MET A 61 3.57 8.63 -10.54
N ALA A 62 2.77 8.01 -9.66
CA ALA A 62 2.54 8.53 -8.32
C ALA A 62 3.84 8.63 -7.50
N LEU A 63 4.78 7.69 -7.66
CA LEU A 63 6.09 7.78 -7.02
C LEU A 63 6.92 8.93 -7.58
N ILE A 64 6.91 9.14 -8.89
CA ILE A 64 7.62 10.23 -9.58
C ILE A 64 7.10 11.59 -9.13
N GLU A 65 5.78 11.73 -8.97
CA GLU A 65 5.15 12.99 -8.56
C GLU A 65 5.37 13.33 -7.08
N THR A 66 5.59 12.32 -6.24
CA THR A 66 5.63 12.48 -4.77
C THR A 66 6.99 12.23 -4.13
N SER A 67 8.01 11.86 -4.91
CA SER A 67 9.35 11.55 -4.41
C SER A 67 10.43 12.21 -5.25
N MET A 68 11.45 12.73 -4.57
CA MET A 68 12.70 13.17 -5.21
C MET A 68 13.57 11.98 -5.65
N THR A 69 13.30 10.78 -5.14
CA THR A 69 14.04 9.53 -5.41
C THR A 69 13.09 8.39 -5.81
N PRO A 70 12.31 8.53 -6.90
CA PRO A 70 11.22 7.62 -7.22
C PRO A 70 11.67 6.18 -7.46
N MET A 71 12.85 5.97 -8.05
CA MET A 71 13.40 4.63 -8.29
C MET A 71 13.86 3.94 -7.00
N THR A 72 14.47 4.69 -6.08
CA THR A 72 14.81 4.18 -4.75
C THR A 72 13.54 3.76 -4.02
N ARG A 73 12.51 4.61 -4.05
CA ARG A 73 11.22 4.30 -3.43
C ARG A 73 10.54 3.10 -4.07
N ALA A 74 10.56 2.96 -5.40
CA ALA A 74 10.01 1.80 -6.09
C ALA A 74 10.73 0.49 -5.69
N SER A 75 12.06 0.54 -5.58
CA SER A 75 12.89 -0.59 -5.11
C SER A 75 12.56 -0.98 -3.67
N VAL A 76 12.46 0.00 -2.77
CA VAL A 76 12.08 -0.24 -1.37
C VAL A 76 10.67 -0.82 -1.27
N ALA A 77 9.70 -0.21 -1.95
CA ALA A 77 8.31 -0.60 -1.93
C ALA A 77 8.08 -2.04 -2.42
N THR A 78 8.73 -2.45 -3.50
CA THR A 78 8.61 -3.81 -4.07
C THR A 78 9.29 -4.88 -3.20
N LYS A 79 10.34 -4.51 -2.45
CA LYS A 79 10.99 -5.40 -1.47
C LYS A 79 10.21 -5.52 -0.17
N LEU A 80 9.65 -4.41 0.34
CA LEU A 80 8.86 -4.39 1.58
C LEU A 80 7.60 -5.24 1.45
N ILE A 81 6.90 -5.14 0.31
CA ILE A 81 5.63 -5.85 0.08
C ILE A 81 5.70 -6.59 -1.26
N PRO A 82 6.34 -7.77 -1.31
CA PRO A 82 6.58 -8.49 -2.55
C PRO A 82 5.29 -9.12 -3.11
N GLY A 83 5.12 -9.11 -4.44
CA GLY A 83 4.01 -9.80 -5.11
C GLY A 83 2.78 -8.92 -5.42
N GLU A 84 2.88 -7.60 -5.28
CA GLU A 84 1.85 -6.67 -5.78
C GLU A 84 1.88 -6.53 -7.31
N PHE A 85 3.07 -6.67 -7.88
CA PHE A 85 3.38 -6.64 -9.31
C PHE A 85 4.12 -7.91 -9.70
N SER A 86 4.01 -8.29 -10.97
CA SER A 86 4.74 -9.44 -11.48
C SER A 86 6.23 -9.16 -11.47
N ARG A 87 7.02 -10.22 -11.31
CA ARG A 87 8.48 -10.11 -11.32
C ARG A 87 8.97 -9.51 -12.64
N GLU A 88 8.37 -9.94 -13.75
CA GLU A 88 8.70 -9.50 -15.10
C GLU A 88 8.46 -7.99 -15.28
N LEU A 89 7.38 -7.45 -14.71
CA LEU A 89 7.11 -6.01 -14.77
C LEU A 89 8.08 -5.20 -13.93
N VAL A 90 8.41 -5.68 -12.72
CA VAL A 90 9.40 -5.02 -11.86
C VAL A 90 10.78 -5.01 -12.55
N GLU A 91 11.19 -6.13 -13.13
CA GLU A 91 12.45 -6.24 -13.89
C GLU A 91 12.45 -5.30 -15.11
N ALA A 92 11.35 -5.22 -15.85
CA ALA A 92 11.23 -4.31 -17.00
C ALA A 92 11.34 -2.82 -16.58
N ILE A 93 10.72 -2.43 -15.46
CA ILE A 93 10.80 -1.06 -14.93
C ILE A 93 12.23 -0.74 -14.49
N VAL A 94 12.89 -1.65 -13.79
CA VAL A 94 14.29 -1.48 -13.35
C VAL A 94 15.22 -1.33 -14.56
N ALA A 95 15.07 -2.19 -15.56
CA ALA A 95 15.87 -2.12 -16.79
C ALA A 95 15.65 -0.80 -17.54
N ALA A 96 14.40 -0.36 -17.67
CA ALA A 96 14.07 0.91 -18.32
C ALA A 96 14.67 2.12 -17.57
N ALA A 97 14.61 2.12 -16.24
CA ALA A 97 15.19 3.18 -15.42
C ALA A 97 16.71 3.26 -15.54
N GLN A 98 17.39 2.12 -15.61
CA GLN A 98 18.84 2.05 -15.80
C GLN A 98 19.29 2.53 -17.20
N ALA A 99 18.45 2.34 -18.22
CA ALA A 99 18.75 2.75 -19.59
C ALA A 99 18.49 4.25 -19.87
N GLY A 100 17.62 4.90 -19.09
CA GLY A 100 17.06 6.22 -19.42
C GLY A 100 17.43 7.39 -18.50
N LEU A 101 18.12 7.17 -17.38
CA LEU A 101 18.39 8.23 -16.39
C LEU A 101 19.89 8.56 -16.27
N PRO A 102 20.29 9.85 -16.27
CA PRO A 102 21.54 10.26 -15.64
C PRO A 102 21.54 9.79 -14.18
N GLN A 103 22.72 9.48 -13.63
CA GLN A 103 22.93 9.01 -12.26
C GLN A 103 21.97 9.65 -11.25
N VAL A 104 21.42 8.81 -10.36
CA VAL A 104 20.57 9.16 -9.21
C VAL A 104 21.00 10.51 -8.66
N ALA A 105 20.10 11.50 -8.70
CA ALA A 105 20.34 12.78 -8.05
C ALA A 105 20.68 12.49 -6.58
N THR A 106 21.92 12.74 -6.20
CA THR A 106 22.33 12.71 -4.79
C THR A 106 21.49 13.75 -4.08
N VAL A 107 20.68 13.32 -3.12
CA VAL A 107 19.93 14.25 -2.26
C VAL A 107 20.98 15.04 -1.50
N ALA A 108 21.15 16.32 -1.85
CA ALA A 108 22.22 17.16 -1.33
C ALA A 108 22.06 17.45 0.18
N ASP A 109 20.84 17.35 0.70
CA ASP A 109 20.49 17.56 2.10
C ASP A 109 19.32 16.64 2.51
N PRO A 110 19.59 15.40 2.92
CA PRO A 110 18.54 14.46 3.33
C PRO A 110 17.90 14.90 4.66
N MET A 111 16.59 14.65 4.82
CA MET A 111 15.87 15.00 6.06
C MET A 111 16.51 14.32 7.28
N PRO A 112 16.73 15.04 8.41
CA PRO A 112 17.35 14.49 9.61
C PRO A 112 16.66 13.22 10.10
N LEU A 113 17.43 12.22 10.54
CA LEU A 113 16.88 10.93 10.98
C LEU A 113 15.97 11.06 12.20
N GLU A 114 16.22 12.04 13.05
CA GLU A 114 15.41 12.34 14.23
C GLU A 114 13.97 12.70 13.84
N SER A 115 13.75 13.22 12.63
CA SER A 115 12.40 13.47 12.10
C SER A 115 11.62 12.18 11.79
N ALA A 116 12.28 11.03 11.71
CA ALA A 116 11.66 9.72 11.53
C ALA A 116 11.00 9.22 12.81
N ILE A 117 11.52 9.58 13.99
CA ILE A 117 11.06 9.07 15.30
C ILE A 117 9.53 9.16 15.47
N PRO A 118 8.89 10.35 15.40
CA PRO A 118 7.45 10.45 15.62
C PRO A 118 6.64 9.66 14.56
N ARG A 119 7.19 9.48 13.36
CA ARG A 119 6.57 8.74 12.25
C ARG A 119 6.63 7.24 12.50
N VAL A 120 7.79 6.73 12.93
CA VAL A 120 7.97 5.33 13.36
C VAL A 120 7.05 5.01 14.54
N VAL A 121 7.01 5.88 15.56
CA VAL A 121 6.09 5.73 16.70
C VAL A 121 4.63 5.70 16.25
N GLY A 122 4.25 6.54 15.29
CA GLY A 122 2.90 6.54 14.70
C GLY A 122 2.53 5.24 13.97
N ILE A 123 3.46 4.70 13.17
CA ILE A 123 3.31 3.40 12.50
C ILE A 123 3.18 2.28 13.55
N ALA A 124 4.11 2.20 14.50
CA ALA A 124 4.12 1.20 15.56
C ALA A 124 2.83 1.22 16.37
N SER A 125 2.36 2.41 16.76
CA SER A 125 1.10 2.58 17.49
C SER A 125 -0.12 2.09 16.69
N THR A 126 -0.13 2.29 15.37
CA THR A 126 -1.21 1.79 14.50
C THR A 126 -1.20 0.27 14.42
N LEU A 127 -0.02 -0.33 14.28
CA LEU A 127 0.14 -1.79 14.23
C LEU A 127 -0.13 -2.46 15.57
N GLU A 128 0.15 -1.77 16.67
CA GLU A 128 -0.18 -2.22 18.02
C GLU A 128 -1.70 -2.24 18.23
N ARG A 129 -2.41 -1.17 17.84
CA ARG A 129 -3.89 -1.16 17.87
C ARG A 129 -4.50 -2.22 16.97
N PHE A 130 -3.86 -2.52 15.83
CA PHE A 130 -4.25 -3.66 15.00
C PHE A 130 -4.12 -4.99 15.77
N ARG A 131 -3.00 -5.22 16.45
CA ARG A 131 -2.75 -6.41 17.27
C ARG A 131 -3.80 -6.55 18.37
N GLU A 132 -4.11 -5.48 19.08
CA GLU A 132 -5.15 -5.43 20.12
C GLU A 132 -6.55 -5.67 19.56
N SER A 133 -6.82 -5.16 18.35
CA SER A 133 -8.12 -5.33 17.68
C SER A 133 -8.30 -6.71 17.03
N ARG A 134 -7.28 -7.57 17.01
CA ARG A 134 -7.32 -8.84 16.29
C ARG A 134 -8.48 -9.76 16.71
N PRO A 135 -8.77 -9.98 18.00
CA PRO A 135 -9.92 -10.79 18.42
C PRO A 135 -11.25 -10.22 17.92
N TRP A 136 -11.41 -8.89 17.90
CA TRP A 136 -12.58 -8.23 17.36
C TRP A 136 -12.71 -8.47 15.85
N ILE A 137 -11.62 -8.33 15.09
CA ILE A 137 -11.59 -8.58 13.64
C ILE A 137 -12.02 -10.01 13.33
N ASP A 138 -11.41 -10.99 14.01
CA ASP A 138 -11.69 -12.41 13.79
C ASP A 138 -13.16 -12.73 14.11
N ALA A 139 -13.72 -12.16 15.19
CA ALA A 139 -15.13 -12.31 15.53
C ALA A 139 -16.08 -11.67 14.49
N ARG A 140 -15.69 -10.53 13.89
CA ARG A 140 -16.46 -9.91 12.79
C ARG A 140 -16.40 -10.73 11.52
N ILE A 141 -15.25 -11.27 11.14
CA ILE A 141 -15.08 -12.16 9.98
C ILE A 141 -15.97 -13.40 10.11
N ALA A 142 -15.97 -14.04 11.29
CA ALA A 142 -16.76 -15.24 11.55
C ALA A 142 -18.27 -14.99 11.39
N ALA A 143 -18.76 -13.84 11.88
CA ALA A 143 -20.17 -13.46 11.82
C ALA A 143 -20.60 -12.78 10.51
N ALA A 144 -19.65 -12.35 9.67
CA ALA A 144 -19.94 -11.55 8.47
C ALA A 144 -20.59 -12.37 7.35
N ARG A 145 -21.45 -11.70 6.57
CA ARG A 145 -21.93 -12.20 5.26
C ARG A 145 -20.79 -12.22 4.25
N PRO A 146 -20.91 -12.95 3.12
CA PRO A 146 -19.80 -13.14 2.18
C PRO A 146 -19.13 -11.85 1.69
N ALA A 147 -19.90 -10.80 1.40
CA ALA A 147 -19.35 -9.53 0.90
C ALA A 147 -18.48 -8.82 1.96
N LEU A 148 -19.00 -8.61 3.18
CA LEU A 148 -18.23 -8.02 4.27
C LEU A 148 -17.04 -8.91 4.67
N ARG A 149 -17.25 -10.23 4.73
CA ARG A 149 -16.19 -11.19 5.06
C ARG A 149 -15.00 -11.04 4.13
N ALA A 150 -15.23 -10.99 2.82
CA ALA A 150 -14.18 -10.84 1.83
C ALA A 150 -13.40 -9.51 1.99
N VAL A 151 -14.08 -8.41 2.32
CA VAL A 151 -13.42 -7.11 2.56
C VAL A 151 -12.59 -7.15 3.84
N LEU A 152 -13.11 -7.71 4.94
CA LEU A 152 -12.39 -7.85 6.19
C LEU A 152 -11.17 -8.77 6.06
N GLU A 153 -11.31 -9.92 5.39
CA GLU A 153 -10.21 -10.84 5.14
C GLU A 153 -9.12 -10.19 4.29
N ALA A 154 -9.47 -9.46 3.23
CA ALA A 154 -8.51 -8.73 2.41
C ALA A 154 -7.76 -7.65 3.21
N GLY A 155 -8.48 -6.88 4.04
CA GLY A 155 -7.89 -5.87 4.93
C GLY A 155 -6.96 -6.50 5.96
N LEU A 156 -7.37 -7.62 6.57
CA LEU A 156 -6.58 -8.37 7.53
C LEU A 156 -5.27 -8.90 6.92
N GLN A 157 -5.35 -9.52 5.74
CA GLN A 157 -4.17 -10.01 5.03
C GLN A 157 -3.20 -8.86 4.71
N ARG A 158 -3.74 -7.70 4.33
CA ARG A 158 -2.91 -6.52 4.04
C ARG A 158 -2.23 -5.97 5.29
N LEU A 159 -2.95 -5.85 6.41
CA LEU A 159 -2.39 -5.43 7.69
C LEU A 159 -1.27 -6.36 8.16
N LEU A 160 -1.46 -7.68 8.05
CA LEU A 160 -0.45 -8.67 8.39
C LEU A 160 0.83 -8.52 7.56
N ARG A 161 0.69 -8.24 6.25
CA ARG A 161 1.84 -7.98 5.37
C ARG A 161 2.56 -6.69 5.73
N ILE A 162 1.82 -5.61 6.03
CA ILE A 162 2.42 -4.34 6.49
C ILE A 162 3.14 -4.55 7.82
N GLN A 163 2.54 -5.27 8.76
CA GLN A 163 3.17 -5.60 10.06
C GLN A 163 4.46 -6.40 9.86
N THR A 164 4.43 -7.41 8.99
CA THR A 164 5.61 -8.23 8.67
C THR A 164 6.71 -7.39 8.03
N ALA A 165 6.35 -6.50 7.09
CA ALA A 165 7.27 -5.58 6.45
C ALA A 165 7.91 -4.64 7.49
N PHE A 166 7.11 -4.05 8.39
CA PHE A 166 7.62 -3.19 9.47
C PHE A 166 8.60 -3.93 10.37
N SER A 167 8.25 -5.12 10.88
CA SER A 167 9.16 -5.91 11.71
C SER A 167 10.45 -6.32 10.99
N SER A 168 10.40 -6.56 9.67
CA SER A 168 11.60 -6.90 8.89
C SER A 168 12.62 -5.75 8.77
N THR A 169 12.21 -4.51 9.08
CA THR A 169 13.09 -3.33 9.05
C THR A 169 13.84 -3.13 10.36
N GLY A 170 13.45 -3.79 11.46
CA GLY A 170 14.00 -3.59 12.80
C GLY A 170 13.51 -2.31 13.51
N LEU A 171 12.61 -1.53 12.88
CA LEU A 171 12.05 -0.30 13.44
C LEU A 171 11.01 -0.53 14.55
N ASP A 172 10.60 -1.77 14.78
CA ASP A 172 9.70 -2.18 15.86
C ASP A 172 10.44 -2.51 17.17
N ALA A 173 11.75 -2.24 17.24
CA ALA A 173 12.53 -2.38 18.45
C ALA A 173 11.93 -1.57 19.62
N HIS A 174 12.13 -2.06 20.85
CA HIS A 174 11.52 -1.49 22.06
C HIS A 174 11.86 -0.01 22.32
N ASP A 175 12.91 0.52 21.71
CA ASP A 175 13.34 1.91 21.83
C ASP A 175 13.68 2.51 20.43
N PRO A 176 12.70 3.12 19.75
CA PRO A 176 12.94 3.75 18.45
C PRO A 176 13.83 5.00 18.55
N ASP A 177 13.89 5.65 19.72
CA ASP A 177 14.75 6.82 19.93
C ASP A 177 16.22 6.39 19.96
N ALA A 178 16.55 5.33 20.70
CA ALA A 178 17.89 4.78 20.75
C ALA A 178 18.37 4.26 19.37
N LEU A 179 17.50 3.54 18.65
CA LEU A 179 17.83 3.05 17.31
C LEU A 179 18.11 4.21 16.33
N VAL A 180 17.26 5.24 16.33
CA VAL A 180 17.45 6.39 15.45
C VAL A 180 18.70 7.19 15.83
N ALA A 181 18.97 7.36 17.13
CA ALA A 181 20.18 8.03 17.60
C ALA A 181 21.45 7.29 17.14
N GLU A 182 21.48 5.96 17.27
CA GLU A 182 22.60 5.13 16.80
C GLU A 182 22.83 5.30 15.28
N LEU A 183 21.75 5.28 14.49
CA LEU A 183 21.84 5.48 13.04
C LEU A 183 22.28 6.90 12.67
N ALA A 184 21.86 7.91 13.43
CA ALA A 184 22.25 9.30 13.23
C ALA A 184 23.75 9.54 13.50
N GLU A 185 24.34 8.81 14.45
CA GLU A 185 25.79 8.86 14.73
C GLU A 185 26.65 8.39 13.55
N GLN A 186 26.13 7.47 12.72
CA GLN A 186 26.86 6.92 11.57
C GLN A 186 27.04 7.94 10.42
N ARG A 187 26.24 9.02 10.39
CA ARG A 187 26.28 10.10 9.39
C ARG A 187 26.32 9.62 7.92
N ASP A 188 25.67 8.49 7.62
CA ASP A 188 25.57 7.96 6.26
C ASP A 188 24.31 8.51 5.57
N ALA A 189 24.51 9.39 4.59
CA ALA A 189 23.44 9.99 3.81
C ALA A 189 22.61 8.95 3.01
N THR A 190 23.22 7.83 2.62
CA THR A 190 22.53 6.75 1.89
C THR A 190 21.57 6.02 2.82
N LEU A 191 22.04 5.64 4.00
CA LEU A 191 21.24 5.01 5.05
C LEU A 191 20.08 5.93 5.48
N GLN A 192 20.35 7.23 5.60
CA GLN A 192 19.35 8.23 5.93
C GLN A 192 18.24 8.32 4.87
N VAL A 193 18.60 8.36 3.59
CA VAL A 193 17.61 8.34 2.50
C VAL A 193 16.84 7.03 2.49
N GLU A 194 17.50 5.89 2.69
CA GLU A 194 16.87 4.57 2.70
C GLU A 194 15.84 4.44 3.83
N LEU A 195 16.22 4.79 5.07
CA LEU A 195 15.32 4.75 6.22
C LEU A 195 14.12 5.69 6.04
N MET A 196 14.35 6.93 5.62
CA MET A 196 13.25 7.87 5.36
C MET A 196 12.32 7.38 4.24
N THR A 197 12.86 6.67 3.26
CA THR A 197 12.09 6.03 2.18
C THR A 197 11.24 4.89 2.72
N VAL A 198 11.80 4.01 3.57
CA VAL A 198 11.08 2.91 4.21
C VAL A 198 9.93 3.43 5.07
N VAL A 199 10.19 4.41 5.94
CA VAL A 199 9.18 5.02 6.80
C VAL A 199 8.07 5.67 5.98
N GLY A 200 8.43 6.49 4.98
CA GLY A 200 7.46 7.14 4.11
C GLY A 200 6.61 6.14 3.32
N GLU A 201 7.21 5.02 2.91
CA GLU A 201 6.49 3.96 2.21
C GLU A 201 5.49 3.26 3.13
N LEU A 202 5.89 2.86 4.34
CA LEU A 202 4.99 2.23 5.32
C LEU A 202 3.79 3.13 5.69
N GLU A 203 4.02 4.43 5.90
CA GLU A 203 2.94 5.39 6.11
C GLU A 203 1.99 5.46 4.90
N TRP A 204 2.55 5.47 3.69
CA TRP A 204 1.76 5.46 2.47
C TRP A 204 0.91 4.19 2.37
N ARG A 205 1.46 3.02 2.74
CA ARG A 205 0.73 1.75 2.77
C ARG A 205 -0.43 1.74 3.77
N LEU A 206 -0.24 2.33 4.96
CA LEU A 206 -1.31 2.47 5.94
C LEU A 206 -2.43 3.40 5.46
N ARG A 207 -2.08 4.55 4.86
CA ARG A 207 -3.08 5.45 4.25
C ARG A 207 -3.82 4.79 3.09
N GLU A 208 -3.10 4.04 2.26
CA GLU A 208 -3.69 3.34 1.13
C GLU A 208 -4.63 2.22 1.58
N LEU A 209 -4.24 1.48 2.63
CA LEU A 209 -5.11 0.50 3.26
C LEU A 209 -6.43 1.13 3.71
N GLU A 210 -6.36 2.27 4.40
CA GLU A 210 -7.55 3.00 4.85
C GLU A 210 -8.42 3.40 3.65
N ARG A 211 -7.81 4.06 2.65
CA ARG A 211 -8.49 4.55 1.45
C ARG A 211 -9.23 3.42 0.74
N GLU A 212 -8.54 2.32 0.48
CA GLU A 212 -9.10 1.14 -0.20
C GLU A 212 -10.19 0.46 0.63
N SER A 213 -10.01 0.38 1.95
CA SER A 213 -11.03 -0.16 2.84
C SER A 213 -12.30 0.66 2.81
N LEU A 214 -12.21 2.00 2.79
CA LEU A 214 -13.36 2.91 2.66
C LEU A 214 -14.02 2.83 1.29
N LEU A 215 -13.23 2.74 0.21
CA LEU A 215 -13.75 2.57 -1.14
C LEU A 215 -14.57 1.28 -1.26
N ARG A 216 -14.07 0.17 -0.71
CA ARG A 216 -14.78 -1.12 -0.66
C ARG A 216 -15.99 -1.06 0.28
N ALA A 217 -15.88 -0.38 1.42
CA ALA A 217 -17.00 -0.18 2.35
C ALA A 217 -18.17 0.57 1.71
N GLY A 218 -17.91 1.47 0.75
CA GLY A 218 -18.94 2.15 -0.03
C GLY A 218 -19.74 1.24 -0.97
N LEU A 219 -19.28 0.00 -1.19
CA LEU A 219 -19.99 -1.02 -1.98
C LEU A 219 -20.84 -1.96 -1.11
N LEU A 220 -20.76 -1.85 0.22
CA LEU A 220 -21.45 -2.71 1.18
C LEU A 220 -22.80 -2.12 1.60
N ALA A 221 -23.67 -2.95 2.21
CA ALA A 221 -24.88 -2.46 2.86
C ALA A 221 -24.53 -1.51 4.04
N PRO A 222 -25.38 -0.52 4.38
CA PRO A 222 -25.05 0.47 5.41
C PRO A 222 -24.57 -0.11 6.75
N GLN A 223 -25.19 -1.19 7.22
CA GLN A 223 -24.78 -1.86 8.47
C GLN A 223 -23.40 -2.52 8.38
N GLU A 224 -23.03 -3.06 7.22
CA GLU A 224 -21.72 -3.67 6.99
C GLU A 224 -20.64 -2.61 6.75
N SER A 225 -21.01 -1.52 6.07
CA SER A 225 -20.15 -0.35 5.92
C SER A 225 -19.75 0.23 7.28
N ALA A 226 -20.68 0.27 8.24
CA ALA A 226 -20.41 0.73 9.60
C ALA A 226 -19.31 -0.12 10.30
N VAL A 227 -19.28 -1.44 10.08
CA VAL A 227 -18.23 -2.32 10.62
C VAL A 227 -16.85 -1.93 10.07
N MET A 228 -16.75 -1.59 8.78
CA MET A 228 -15.49 -1.14 8.19
C MET A 228 -15.03 0.20 8.76
N HIS A 229 -15.96 1.13 9.01
CA HIS A 229 -15.64 2.40 9.66
C HIS A 229 -15.18 2.20 11.12
N GLU A 230 -15.80 1.27 11.86
CA GLU A 230 -15.34 0.91 13.21
C GLU A 230 -13.93 0.32 13.21
N LEU A 231 -13.61 -0.57 12.25
CA LEU A 231 -12.25 -1.08 12.09
C LEU A 231 -11.24 0.06 11.89
N ILE A 232 -11.53 1.01 11.00
CA ILE A 232 -10.65 2.15 10.75
C ILE A 232 -10.50 3.02 12.00
N ALA A 233 -11.60 3.31 12.70
CA ALA A 233 -11.58 4.07 13.94
C ALA A 233 -10.72 3.39 15.02
N ARG A 234 -10.79 2.05 15.15
CA ARG A 234 -9.91 1.27 16.05
C ARG A 234 -8.44 1.42 15.65
N LEU A 235 -8.12 1.29 14.37
CA LEU A 235 -6.74 1.45 13.87
C LEU A 235 -6.20 2.87 14.08
N LYS A 236 -7.06 3.90 14.08
CA LYS A 236 -6.70 5.28 14.38
C LYS A 236 -6.64 5.63 15.87
N GLY A 237 -7.15 4.75 16.74
CA GLY A 237 -7.28 5.04 18.18
C GLY A 237 -8.46 5.96 18.51
N GLU A 238 -9.42 6.09 17.61
CA GLU A 238 -10.64 6.88 17.77
C GLU A 238 -11.77 6.08 18.43
N ALA A 239 -11.68 4.74 18.42
CA ALA A 239 -12.64 3.83 19.05
C ALA A 239 -12.12 3.29 20.39
N LYS A 240 -13.01 3.11 21.38
CA LYS A 240 -12.68 2.44 22.63
C LYS A 240 -12.44 0.95 22.38
N ILE A 241 -11.32 0.43 22.87
CA ILE A 241 -11.07 -1.02 22.92
C ILE A 241 -11.92 -1.55 24.08
N GLU A 242 -13.06 -2.16 23.77
CA GLU A 242 -13.84 -2.91 24.75
C GLU A 242 -13.11 -4.24 25.02
N ASN A 243 -12.60 -4.39 26.25
CA ASN A 243 -12.02 -5.63 26.80
C ASN A 243 -13.10 -6.66 27.12
#